data_AF-A0AAD5STD3-F1
#
_entry.id   AF-A0AAD5STD3-F1
#
_cell.length_a   1.000
_cell.length_b   1.000
_cell.length_c   1.000
_cell.angle_alpha   90.00
_cell.angle_beta   90.00
_cell.angle_gamma   90.00
#
_symmetry.space_group_name_H-M   'P 1'
#
loop_
_entity.id
_entity.type
_entity.pdbx_description
1 polymer ?
#
loop_
_entity_poly.entity_id
_entity_poly.type
_entity_poly.pdbx_seq_one_letter_code
_entity_poly.pdbx_strand_id
1 'polypeptide(L)'
;MEEQALTALILRQREAAAAVTILSLSLPNKKRSLQRKKKILYWIAAVSAAFVILAVVLLAVLVPRRFSQNQSQLQSQSINTTVVTTTTFAIITTGRTNAAATSTTTNTNTNTSTNTTEPSPGKILNLSAWELQLPIAGNMSRVAIITPPALNSVSNQFFQPAPAGLSAVDFYTPVTGVTTSDSLNPRTELRQLNQDGSLAFWSYQGSYALQVILTVELFPANVSNGAGGVIVCQLFSAAVINGPEYVVRAYPNFVQLERGSNANGSVDKQVLVPNYTAGQQMKITFSVMNGKLTAAVDIGTTVTTTIDSADDYYFKAGSYCQTQESADNGCKVRIFSIQLYGFPGALAFPPN
;
A
#
# COMPACT_ATOMS: atom_id res chain seq x y z
N MET A 1 -35.26 -26.19 -18.07
CA MET A 1 -34.63 -26.07 -19.39
C MET A 1 -33.32 -25.28 -19.35
N GLU A 2 -33.19 -24.20 -18.56
CA GLU A 2 -31.93 -23.41 -18.48
C GLU A 2 -30.73 -24.16 -17.88
N GLU A 3 -30.94 -24.99 -16.85
CA GLU A 3 -29.82 -25.67 -16.17
C GLU A 3 -29.14 -26.72 -17.07
N GLN A 4 -29.94 -27.47 -17.85
CA GLN A 4 -29.43 -28.45 -18.83
C GLN A 4 -28.66 -27.79 -20.00
N ALA A 5 -29.06 -26.57 -20.40
CA ALA A 5 -28.36 -25.81 -21.43
C ALA A 5 -26.98 -25.31 -20.93
N LEU A 6 -26.89 -24.92 -19.65
CA LEU A 6 -25.65 -24.49 -19.04
C LEU A 6 -24.67 -25.66 -18.86
N THR A 7 -25.15 -26.83 -18.43
CA THR A 7 -24.31 -28.03 -18.30
C THR A 7 -23.79 -28.53 -19.66
N ALA A 8 -24.63 -28.51 -20.70
CA ALA A 8 -24.23 -28.89 -22.06
C ALA A 8 -23.20 -27.92 -22.67
N LEU A 9 -23.28 -26.63 -22.34
CA LEU A 9 -22.32 -25.63 -22.77
C LEU A 9 -20.95 -25.80 -22.10
N ILE A 10 -20.93 -26.09 -20.80
CA ILE A 10 -19.70 -26.36 -20.05
C ILE A 10 -19.02 -27.64 -20.56
N LEU A 11 -19.78 -28.69 -20.88
CA LEU A 11 -19.24 -29.93 -21.40
C LEU A 11 -18.59 -29.73 -22.79
N ARG A 12 -19.25 -28.99 -23.69
CA ARG A 12 -18.69 -28.65 -25.01
C ARG A 12 -17.45 -27.77 -24.93
N GLN A 13 -17.36 -26.86 -23.94
CA GLN A 13 -16.14 -26.08 -23.72
C GLN A 13 -14.96 -26.95 -23.25
N ARG A 14 -15.21 -27.98 -22.44
CA ARG A 14 -14.18 -28.91 -21.99
C ARG A 14 -13.66 -29.81 -23.12
N GLU A 15 -14.54 -30.30 -23.99
CA GLU A 15 -14.15 -31.09 -25.17
C GLU A 15 -13.35 -30.25 -26.18
N ALA A 16 -13.73 -28.99 -26.40
CA ALA A 16 -12.97 -28.06 -27.25
C ALA A 16 -11.56 -27.76 -26.69
N ALA A 17 -11.43 -27.61 -25.36
CA ALA A 17 -10.13 -27.42 -24.72
C ALA A 17 -9.22 -28.66 -24.80
N ALA A 18 -9.81 -29.87 -24.69
CA ALA A 18 -9.07 -31.13 -24.82
C ALA A 18 -8.56 -31.37 -26.25
N ALA A 19 -9.39 -31.10 -27.27
CA ALA A 19 -9.02 -31.24 -28.67
C ALA A 19 -7.85 -30.32 -29.09
N VAL A 20 -7.79 -29.11 -28.52
CA VAL A 20 -6.71 -28.15 -28.78
C VAL A 20 -5.39 -28.55 -28.12
N THR A 21 -5.45 -29.19 -26.95
CA THR A 21 -4.27 -29.74 -26.26
C THR A 21 -3.61 -30.84 -27.10
N ILE A 22 -4.40 -31.75 -27.67
CA ILE A 22 -3.90 -32.85 -28.52
C ILE A 22 -3.30 -32.31 -29.83
N LEU A 23 -3.91 -31.30 -30.47
CA LEU A 23 -3.38 -30.70 -31.69
C LEU A 23 -2.07 -29.93 -31.49
N SER A 24 -1.78 -29.47 -30.25
CA SER A 24 -0.58 -28.69 -29.92
C SER A 24 0.69 -29.52 -29.72
N LEU A 25 0.54 -30.84 -29.55
CA LEU A 25 1.63 -31.79 -29.33
C LEU A 25 2.24 -32.34 -30.65
N SER A 26 1.60 -32.10 -31.81
CA SER A 26 1.96 -32.73 -33.09
C SER A 26 2.74 -31.84 -34.08
N LEU A 27 3.24 -30.65 -33.70
CA LEU A 27 3.88 -29.72 -34.65
C LEU A 27 5.35 -29.40 -34.31
N PRO A 28 6.28 -29.44 -35.29
CA PRO A 28 7.72 -29.26 -35.06
C PRO A 28 8.14 -27.83 -34.67
N ASN A 29 9.22 -27.76 -33.90
CA ASN A 29 9.52 -26.74 -32.87
C ASN A 29 9.74 -25.29 -33.36
N LYS A 30 10.03 -25.04 -34.65
CA LYS A 30 10.43 -23.70 -35.13
C LYS A 30 9.27 -22.77 -35.50
N LYS A 31 8.04 -23.27 -35.68
CA LYS A 31 6.83 -22.46 -35.98
C LYS A 31 6.06 -21.98 -34.73
N ARG A 32 6.55 -22.29 -33.51
CA ARG A 32 5.84 -22.07 -32.25
C ARG A 32 5.63 -20.60 -31.85
N SER A 33 6.55 -19.67 -32.17
CA SER A 33 6.47 -18.31 -31.59
C SER A 33 5.46 -17.40 -32.31
N LEU A 34 5.40 -17.43 -33.64
CA LEU A 34 4.55 -16.51 -34.41
C LEU A 34 3.07 -16.93 -34.41
N GLN A 35 2.82 -18.24 -34.46
CA GLN A 35 1.45 -18.78 -34.40
C GLN A 35 0.87 -18.71 -32.98
N ARG A 36 1.68 -18.86 -31.91
CA ARG A 36 1.23 -18.56 -30.54
C ARG A 36 0.83 -17.11 -30.39
N LYS A 37 1.65 -16.16 -30.85
CA LYS A 37 1.34 -14.73 -30.75
C LYS A 37 0.05 -14.35 -31.49
N LYS A 38 -0.15 -14.86 -32.71
CA LYS A 38 -1.39 -14.62 -33.48
C LYS A 38 -2.63 -15.27 -32.86
N LYS A 39 -2.50 -16.51 -32.34
CA LYS A 39 -3.61 -17.20 -31.66
C LYS A 39 -3.99 -16.53 -30.34
N ILE A 40 -3.01 -16.06 -29.55
CA ILE A 40 -3.24 -15.32 -28.30
C ILE A 40 -3.95 -13.99 -28.60
N LEU A 41 -3.51 -13.23 -29.60
CA LEU A 41 -4.18 -11.98 -30.01
C LEU A 41 -5.64 -12.22 -30.43
N TYR A 42 -5.88 -13.27 -31.22
CA TYR A 42 -7.24 -13.63 -31.66
C TYR A 42 -8.12 -14.09 -30.49
N TRP A 43 -7.55 -14.80 -29.52
CA TRP A 43 -8.25 -15.21 -28.30
C TRP A 43 -8.61 -14.03 -27.41
N ILE A 44 -7.69 -13.07 -27.20
CA ILE A 44 -7.96 -11.85 -26.44
C ILE A 44 -9.10 -11.06 -27.09
N ALA A 45 -9.08 -10.90 -28.42
CA ALA A 45 -10.14 -10.21 -29.16
C ALA A 45 -11.50 -10.91 -29.05
N ALA A 46 -11.54 -12.24 -29.18
CA ALA A 46 -12.78 -13.02 -29.11
C ALA A 46 -13.39 -13.03 -27.69
N VAL A 47 -12.56 -13.16 -26.65
CA VAL A 47 -13.03 -13.11 -25.25
C VAL A 47 -13.53 -11.70 -24.90
N SER A 48 -12.83 -10.66 -25.35
CA SER A 48 -13.27 -9.28 -25.12
C SER A 48 -14.62 -8.99 -25.76
N ALA A 49 -14.85 -9.47 -26.99
CA ALA A 49 -16.14 -9.33 -27.66
C ALA A 49 -17.27 -10.07 -26.92
N ALA A 50 -17.01 -11.29 -26.44
CA ALA A 50 -17.98 -12.07 -25.68
C ALA A 50 -18.31 -11.42 -24.32
N PHE A 51 -17.33 -10.83 -23.63
CA PHE A 51 -17.55 -10.11 -22.38
C PHE A 51 -18.34 -8.82 -22.56
N VAL A 52 -18.11 -8.08 -23.65
CA VAL A 52 -18.90 -6.87 -23.97
C VAL A 52 -20.36 -7.24 -24.26
N ILE A 53 -20.60 -8.31 -25.03
CA ILE A 53 -21.95 -8.79 -25.32
C ILE A 53 -22.64 -9.25 -24.02
N LEU A 54 -21.95 -10.00 -23.17
CA LEU A 54 -22.49 -10.46 -21.88
C LEU A 54 -22.83 -9.28 -20.95
N ALA A 55 -21.97 -8.26 -20.88
CA ALA A 55 -22.19 -7.06 -20.06
C ALA A 55 -23.39 -6.24 -20.56
N VAL A 56 -23.54 -6.10 -21.88
CA VAL A 56 -24.69 -5.41 -22.49
C VAL A 56 -26.00 -6.16 -22.21
N VAL A 57 -25.99 -7.50 -22.29
CA VAL A 57 -27.16 -8.33 -21.96
C VAL A 57 -27.47 -8.25 -20.45
N LEU A 58 -26.46 -8.25 -19.58
CA LEU A 58 -26.64 -8.10 -18.13
C LEU A 58 -27.24 -6.74 -17.76
N LEU A 59 -26.75 -5.65 -18.38
CA LEU A 59 -27.30 -4.30 -18.18
C LEU A 59 -28.75 -4.19 -18.67
N ALA A 60 -29.07 -4.77 -19.84
CA ALA A 60 -30.43 -4.75 -20.39
C ALA A 60 -31.44 -5.51 -19.52
N VAL A 61 -31.00 -6.54 -18.79
CA VAL A 61 -31.88 -7.35 -17.92
C VAL A 61 -31.97 -6.80 -16.49
N LEU A 62 -30.91 -6.18 -15.96
CA LEU A 62 -30.84 -5.73 -14.56
C LEU A 62 -31.38 -4.30 -14.34
N VAL A 63 -31.25 -3.41 -15.32
CA VAL A 63 -31.66 -1.99 -15.18
C VAL A 63 -33.18 -1.82 -15.02
N PRO A 64 -34.07 -2.54 -15.73
CA PRO A 64 -35.52 -2.42 -15.53
C PRO A 64 -35.99 -2.88 -14.14
N ARG A 65 -35.25 -3.79 -13.48
CA ARG A 65 -35.66 -4.38 -12.19
C ARG A 65 -35.40 -3.47 -10.99
N ARG A 66 -34.40 -2.58 -11.03
CA ARG A 66 -34.10 -1.65 -9.93
C ARG A 66 -35.05 -0.44 -9.86
N PHE A 67 -35.67 -0.06 -10.97
CA PHE A 67 -36.62 1.06 -10.99
C PHE A 67 -37.97 0.73 -10.33
N SER A 68 -38.38 -0.55 -10.35
CA SER A 68 -39.66 -0.98 -9.77
C SER A 68 -39.64 -1.17 -8.24
N GLN A 69 -38.47 -1.34 -7.61
CA GLN A 69 -38.37 -1.56 -6.15
C GLN A 69 -38.26 -0.26 -5.33
N ASN A 70 -37.78 0.84 -5.92
CA ASN A 70 -37.55 2.08 -5.19
C ASN A 70 -38.77 3.00 -5.04
N GLN A 71 -39.86 2.79 -5.80
CA GLN A 71 -41.09 3.59 -5.62
C GLN A 71 -41.93 3.18 -4.40
N SER A 72 -41.70 1.99 -3.83
CA SER A 72 -42.52 1.47 -2.73
C SER A 72 -42.09 1.96 -1.33
N GLN A 73 -41.01 2.74 -1.20
CA GLN A 73 -40.44 3.13 0.12
C GLN A 73 -40.39 4.64 0.41
N LEU A 74 -41.00 5.50 -0.41
CA LEU A 74 -40.98 6.97 -0.23
C LEU A 74 -42.30 7.59 0.29
N GLN A 75 -43.18 6.82 0.92
CA GLN A 75 -44.37 7.35 1.59
C GLN A 75 -44.49 6.82 3.03
N SER A 76 -43.76 7.44 3.97
CA SER A 76 -44.19 7.64 5.37
C SER A 76 -43.03 8.05 6.28
N GLN A 77 -42.62 9.32 6.29
CA GLN A 77 -41.97 9.91 7.47
C GLN A 77 -42.38 11.38 7.61
N SER A 78 -43.31 11.63 8.52
CA SER A 78 -43.67 12.96 9.00
C SER A 78 -42.63 13.44 10.02
N ILE A 79 -42.05 14.62 9.79
CA ILE A 79 -41.08 15.25 10.69
C ILE A 79 -41.84 15.98 11.80
N ASN A 80 -41.61 15.58 13.06
CA ASN A 80 -41.99 16.35 14.24
C ASN A 80 -40.87 17.35 14.56
N THR A 81 -41.13 18.63 14.39
CA THR A 81 -40.19 19.72 14.71
C THR A 81 -40.39 20.17 16.16
N THR A 82 -39.44 19.85 17.04
CA THR A 82 -39.37 20.43 18.39
C THR A 82 -38.49 21.67 18.36
N VAL A 83 -39.10 22.83 18.61
CA VAL A 83 -38.42 24.12 18.76
C VAL A 83 -37.74 24.16 20.14
N VAL A 84 -36.42 24.34 20.17
CA VAL A 84 -35.65 24.59 21.40
C VAL A 84 -35.51 26.10 21.58
N THR A 85 -36.18 26.62 22.60
CA THR A 85 -36.14 28.03 23.01
C THR A 85 -34.93 28.27 23.91
N THR A 86 -34.03 29.17 23.52
CA THR A 86 -32.88 29.58 24.34
C THR A 86 -33.33 30.54 25.44
N THR A 87 -33.20 30.16 26.71
CA THR A 87 -33.51 31.02 27.86
C THR A 87 -32.28 31.85 28.24
N THR A 88 -32.39 33.17 28.10
CA THR A 88 -31.44 34.16 28.61
C THR A 88 -31.59 34.29 30.13
N PHE A 89 -30.55 34.03 30.91
CA PHE A 89 -30.52 34.35 32.34
C PHE A 89 -30.05 35.79 32.56
N ALA A 90 -30.96 36.62 33.07
CA ALA A 90 -30.64 37.93 33.65
C ALA A 90 -30.27 37.75 35.12
N ILE A 91 -29.11 38.27 35.53
CA ILE A 91 -28.71 38.35 36.94
C ILE A 91 -29.15 39.73 37.46
N ILE A 92 -30.10 39.73 38.39
CA ILE A 92 -30.57 40.91 39.12
C ILE A 92 -29.65 41.18 40.31
N THR A 93 -29.11 42.39 40.31
CA THR A 93 -28.37 43.06 41.37
C THR A 93 -29.15 43.13 42.69
N THR A 94 -28.50 42.78 43.81
CA THR A 94 -28.82 43.34 45.13
C THR A 94 -27.54 43.87 45.77
N GLY A 95 -27.55 45.14 46.13
CA GLY A 95 -26.37 45.86 46.63
C GLY A 95 -26.04 45.56 48.09
N ARG A 96 -24.74 45.61 48.40
CA ARG A 96 -24.24 45.97 49.73
C ARG A 96 -22.88 46.66 49.60
N THR A 97 -22.75 47.76 50.31
CA THR A 97 -21.64 48.73 50.34
C THR A 97 -20.41 48.21 51.09
N ASN A 98 -19.21 48.41 50.55
CA ASN A 98 -18.12 49.23 51.11
C ASN A 98 -16.72 48.84 50.61
N ALA A 99 -15.91 49.89 50.46
CA ALA A 99 -14.45 49.96 50.54
C ALA A 99 -13.60 49.47 49.34
N ALA A 100 -12.88 50.44 48.79
CA ALA A 100 -11.89 50.32 47.74
C ALA A 100 -10.66 49.51 48.17
N ALA A 101 -10.22 48.61 47.30
CA ALA A 101 -8.87 48.08 47.27
C ALA A 101 -8.39 48.09 45.82
N THR A 102 -7.56 49.08 45.50
CA THR A 102 -6.78 49.13 44.27
C THR A 102 -5.77 47.98 44.31
N SER A 103 -5.96 46.98 43.44
CA SER A 103 -4.96 45.94 43.19
C SER A 103 -4.79 45.81 41.69
N THR A 104 -3.70 46.43 41.22
CA THR A 104 -3.23 46.37 39.84
C THR A 104 -2.71 44.96 39.57
N THR A 105 -3.56 44.06 39.07
CA THR A 105 -3.13 42.76 38.53
C THR A 105 -2.55 42.96 37.15
N THR A 106 -1.23 43.01 37.07
CA THR A 106 -0.46 42.95 35.84
C THR A 106 -0.60 41.54 35.25
N ASN A 107 -1.44 41.40 34.22
CA ASN A 107 -1.55 40.17 33.42
C ASN A 107 -0.30 40.02 32.54
N THR A 108 0.77 39.45 33.07
CA THR A 108 1.88 38.90 32.27
C THR A 108 1.59 37.43 31.96
N ASN A 109 0.67 37.18 31.03
CA ASN A 109 0.60 35.91 30.33
C ASN A 109 1.78 35.82 29.35
N THR A 110 2.94 35.42 29.85
CA THR A 110 4.05 34.96 29.00
C THR A 110 3.75 33.52 28.60
N ASN A 111 2.85 33.38 27.62
CA ASN A 111 2.74 32.15 26.83
C ASN A 111 3.96 32.08 25.91
N THR A 112 5.10 31.66 26.45
CA THR A 112 6.25 31.23 25.66
C THR A 112 5.93 29.84 25.10
N SER A 113 5.00 29.81 24.13
CA SER A 113 4.91 28.70 23.20
C SER A 113 6.20 28.70 22.39
N THR A 114 7.13 27.84 22.77
CA THR A 114 8.21 27.43 21.88
C THR A 114 7.55 26.68 20.73
N ASN A 115 7.11 27.44 19.72
CA ASN A 115 6.68 26.94 18.42
C ASN A 115 7.90 26.33 17.73
N THR A 116 8.35 25.17 18.20
CA THR A 116 9.27 24.33 17.46
C THR A 116 8.43 23.67 16.37
N THR A 117 8.32 24.33 15.23
CA THR A 117 7.76 23.73 14.02
C THR A 117 8.59 22.46 13.74
N GLU A 118 8.00 21.29 13.93
CA GLU A 118 8.66 20.02 13.64
C GLU A 118 9.19 20.02 12.20
N PRO A 119 10.43 19.55 11.96
CA PRO A 119 11.02 19.59 10.62
C PRO A 119 10.20 18.73 9.66
N SER A 120 9.98 19.17 8.42
CA SER A 120 9.25 18.34 7.45
C SER A 120 9.92 16.98 7.24
N PRO A 121 9.17 15.92 6.86
CA PRO A 121 9.74 14.60 6.62
C PRO A 121 10.97 14.58 5.69
N GLY A 122 10.99 15.39 4.63
CA GLY A 122 12.14 15.51 3.73
C GLY A 122 13.36 16.25 4.29
N LYS A 123 13.27 16.82 5.50
CA LYS A 123 14.43 17.30 6.27
C LYS A 123 15.01 16.23 7.19
N ILE A 124 14.23 15.19 7.49
CA ILE A 124 14.64 14.06 8.33
C ILE A 124 15.20 12.93 7.45
N LEU A 125 14.49 12.58 6.38
CA LEU A 125 14.87 11.54 5.43
C LEU A 125 15.31 12.15 4.10
N ASN A 126 16.31 11.55 3.44
CA ASN A 126 16.65 11.92 2.07
C ASN A 126 15.63 11.32 1.10
N LEU A 127 14.67 12.14 0.67
CA LEU A 127 13.54 11.71 -0.19
C LEU A 127 13.74 12.05 -1.68
N SER A 128 14.94 12.49 -2.09
CA SER A 128 15.20 12.97 -3.45
C SER A 128 14.99 11.92 -4.56
N ALA A 129 15.17 10.64 -4.24
CA ALA A 129 15.02 9.51 -5.16
C ALA A 129 13.78 8.66 -4.82
N TRP A 130 12.70 9.29 -4.37
CA TRP A 130 11.46 8.60 -3.98
C TRP A 130 10.22 9.37 -4.43
N GLU A 131 9.16 8.65 -4.80
CA GLU A 131 7.79 9.16 -4.78
C GLU A 131 7.05 8.54 -3.59
N LEU A 132 6.07 9.26 -3.03
CA LEU A 132 5.22 8.77 -1.94
C LEU A 132 3.84 8.41 -2.47
N GLN A 133 3.39 7.19 -2.20
CA GLN A 133 2.03 6.73 -2.45
C GLN A 133 1.22 6.85 -1.17
N LEU A 134 0.10 7.56 -1.19
CA LEU A 134 -0.75 7.81 -0.03
C LEU A 134 -2.06 6.98 -0.09
N PRO A 135 -2.68 6.65 1.06
CA PRO A 135 -3.86 5.80 1.13
C PRO A 135 -5.17 6.57 0.87
N ILE A 136 -5.13 7.56 -0.02
CA ILE A 136 -6.25 8.43 -0.38
C ILE A 136 -6.38 8.51 -1.91
N ALA A 137 -7.59 8.86 -2.36
CA ALA A 137 -7.84 9.05 -3.78
C ALA A 137 -7.01 10.23 -4.32
N GLY A 138 -6.33 9.97 -5.43
CA GLY A 138 -5.71 10.95 -6.29
C GLY A 138 -6.49 11.08 -7.60
N ASN A 139 -5.78 11.47 -8.65
CA ASN A 139 -6.38 11.67 -9.97
C ASN A 139 -6.70 10.32 -10.65
N MET A 140 -7.74 10.32 -11.50
CA MET A 140 -8.11 9.18 -12.35
C MET A 140 -8.32 7.86 -11.57
N SER A 141 -8.94 7.93 -10.39
CA SER A 141 -9.21 6.77 -9.54
C SER A 141 -7.96 5.99 -9.10
N ARG A 142 -6.78 6.63 -9.10
CA ARG A 142 -5.54 6.08 -8.52
C ARG A 142 -5.34 6.62 -7.11
N VAL A 143 -4.42 6.02 -6.36
CA VAL A 143 -3.91 6.62 -5.12
C VAL A 143 -3.25 7.97 -5.40
N ALA A 144 -3.26 8.87 -4.43
CA ALA A 144 -2.47 10.09 -4.50
C ALA A 144 -0.96 9.77 -4.47
N ILE A 145 -0.22 10.36 -5.42
CA ILE A 145 1.23 10.23 -5.53
C ILE A 145 1.85 11.61 -5.38
N ILE A 146 2.87 11.72 -4.54
CA ILE A 146 3.64 12.95 -4.32
C ILE A 146 5.08 12.72 -4.71
N THR A 147 5.59 13.51 -5.63
CA THR A 147 6.98 13.46 -6.10
C THR A 147 7.80 14.66 -5.59
N PRO A 148 9.13 14.59 -5.64
CA PRO A 148 9.98 15.76 -5.42
C PRO A 148 9.69 16.86 -6.46
N PRO A 149 9.82 18.16 -6.09
CA PRO A 149 10.27 18.66 -4.79
C PRO A 149 9.16 18.70 -3.72
N ALA A 150 7.88 18.54 -4.08
CA ALA A 150 6.76 18.64 -3.15
C ALA A 150 6.84 17.61 -2.00
N LEU A 151 7.37 16.43 -2.27
CA LEU A 151 7.60 15.41 -1.25
C LEU A 151 8.51 15.88 -0.10
N ASN A 152 9.42 16.83 -0.35
CA ASN A 152 10.35 17.28 0.69
C ASN A 152 9.69 18.15 1.76
N SER A 153 8.54 18.76 1.45
CA SER A 153 7.82 19.66 2.36
C SER A 153 6.47 19.12 2.82
N VAL A 154 5.94 18.06 2.19
CA VAL A 154 4.64 17.50 2.58
C VAL A 154 4.69 16.91 4.00
N SER A 155 3.69 17.24 4.80
CA SER A 155 3.39 16.61 6.09
C SER A 155 1.87 16.51 6.23
N ASN A 156 1.36 15.32 6.56
CA ASN A 156 -0.06 15.05 6.76
C ASN A 156 -0.24 13.84 7.70
N GLN A 157 -1.48 13.53 8.08
CA GLN A 157 -1.80 12.44 9.03
C GLN A 157 -1.26 11.04 8.64
N PHE A 158 -0.97 10.80 7.35
CA PHE A 158 -0.43 9.53 6.87
C PHE A 158 1.10 9.54 6.81
N PHE A 159 1.72 10.71 6.68
CA PHE A 159 3.13 10.90 6.48
C PHE A 159 3.59 12.19 7.14
N GLN A 160 4.16 12.07 8.33
CA GLN A 160 4.54 13.21 9.16
C GLN A 160 5.76 12.89 10.02
N PRO A 161 6.46 13.90 10.54
CA PRO A 161 7.51 13.70 11.53
C PRO A 161 6.99 12.91 12.73
N ALA A 162 7.80 12.01 13.25
CA ALA A 162 7.57 11.40 14.55
C ALA A 162 7.64 12.47 15.66
N PRO A 163 7.11 12.19 16.87
CA PRO A 163 7.21 13.12 18.00
C PRO A 163 8.64 13.63 18.23
N ALA A 164 8.74 14.85 18.76
CA ALA A 164 9.98 15.56 19.02
C ALA A 164 11.07 14.65 19.63
N GLY A 165 12.29 14.74 19.09
CA GLY A 165 13.48 14.05 19.61
C GLY A 165 13.78 12.68 19.01
N LEU A 166 12.89 12.09 18.20
CA LEU A 166 13.13 10.78 17.58
C LEU A 166 13.86 10.84 16.22
N SER A 167 13.92 12.02 15.58
CA SER A 167 14.48 12.22 14.24
C SER A 167 14.03 11.13 13.24
N ALA A 168 12.73 10.91 13.16
CA ALA A 168 12.11 9.86 12.36
C ALA A 168 10.82 10.36 11.69
N VAL A 169 10.28 9.56 10.77
CA VAL A 169 9.02 9.86 10.05
C VAL A 169 8.04 8.72 10.25
N ASP A 170 6.82 9.05 10.67
CA ASP A 170 5.70 8.12 10.80
C ASP A 170 4.99 7.95 9.45
N PHE A 171 4.88 6.70 9.01
CA PHE A 171 4.08 6.24 7.87
C PHE A 171 2.85 5.52 8.43
N TYR A 172 1.71 6.21 8.47
CA TYR A 172 0.44 5.66 8.91
C TYR A 172 -0.46 5.32 7.72
N THR A 173 -1.05 4.12 7.74
CA THR A 173 -1.92 3.61 6.68
C THR A 173 -3.19 3.04 7.30
N PRO A 174 -4.36 3.67 7.13
CA PRO A 174 -5.62 3.09 7.55
C PRO A 174 -5.94 1.84 6.71
N VAL A 175 -6.54 0.82 7.32
CA VAL A 175 -6.93 -0.41 6.61
C VAL A 175 -8.03 -0.21 5.57
N THR A 176 -8.81 0.86 5.74
CA THR A 176 -9.87 1.29 4.81
C THR A 176 -9.36 2.27 3.75
N GLY A 177 -8.03 2.47 3.66
CA GLY A 177 -7.42 3.37 2.70
C GLY A 177 -7.69 2.98 1.23
N VAL A 178 -7.58 3.97 0.34
CA VAL A 178 -7.65 3.74 -1.11
C VAL A 178 -6.46 2.90 -1.56
N THR A 179 -6.69 1.98 -2.48
CA THR A 179 -5.67 1.07 -3.03
C THR A 179 -5.29 1.45 -4.47
N THR A 180 -4.12 0.99 -4.92
CA THR A 180 -3.76 1.05 -6.34
C THR A 180 -4.53 -0.01 -7.14
N SER A 181 -4.67 0.19 -8.45
CA SER A 181 -5.39 -0.72 -9.37
C SER A 181 -5.03 -2.19 -9.22
N ASP A 182 -3.75 -2.47 -8.99
CA ASP A 182 -3.20 -3.82 -8.93
C ASP A 182 -2.96 -4.30 -7.48
N SER A 183 -3.55 -3.61 -6.51
CA SER A 183 -3.40 -3.88 -5.09
C SER A 183 -4.75 -3.98 -4.39
N LEU A 184 -4.91 -5.01 -3.57
CA LEU A 184 -6.08 -5.16 -2.72
C LEU A 184 -5.94 -4.47 -1.36
N ASN A 185 -4.73 -4.00 -1.05
CA ASN A 185 -4.38 -3.49 0.27
C ASN A 185 -3.89 -2.01 0.18
N PRO A 186 -4.18 -1.17 1.20
CA PRO A 186 -3.77 0.23 1.22
C PRO A 186 -2.31 0.40 1.66
N ARG A 187 -1.72 1.55 1.31
CA ARG A 187 -0.33 1.85 1.64
C ARG A 187 -0.06 3.34 1.86
N THR A 188 0.91 3.61 2.71
CA THR A 188 1.67 4.85 2.79
C THR A 188 3.12 4.48 2.61
N GLU A 189 3.61 4.55 1.37
CA GLU A 189 4.81 3.82 0.98
C GLU A 189 5.61 4.58 -0.07
N LEU A 190 6.93 4.62 0.10
CA LEU A 190 7.85 5.18 -0.86
C LEU A 190 8.11 4.19 -1.99
N ARG A 191 8.14 4.70 -3.23
CA ARG A 191 8.56 3.97 -4.43
C ARG A 191 9.81 4.65 -4.99
N GLN A 192 10.88 3.87 -5.19
CA GLN A 192 12.17 4.39 -5.62
C GLN A 192 12.05 5.12 -6.97
N LEU A 193 12.65 6.29 -7.14
CA LEU A 193 12.87 6.98 -8.40
C LEU A 193 14.35 6.95 -8.78
N ASN A 194 14.66 7.30 -10.03
CA ASN A 194 16.00 7.72 -10.40
C ASN A 194 16.25 9.15 -9.87
N GLN A 195 17.51 9.56 -9.83
CA GLN A 195 17.89 10.88 -9.31
C GLN A 195 17.33 12.06 -10.12
N ASP A 196 17.02 11.83 -11.40
CA ASP A 196 16.36 12.80 -12.28
C ASP A 196 14.83 12.86 -12.08
N GLY A 197 14.29 12.08 -11.14
CA GLY A 197 12.85 11.99 -10.85
C GLY A 197 12.08 11.04 -11.76
N SER A 198 12.73 10.40 -12.74
CA SER A 198 12.09 9.37 -13.56
C SER A 198 11.87 8.07 -12.79
N LEU A 199 10.99 7.21 -13.28
CA LEU A 199 10.74 5.93 -12.65
C LEU A 199 11.98 5.01 -12.74
N ALA A 200 12.55 4.63 -11.60
CA ALA A 200 13.56 3.57 -11.52
C ALA A 200 13.03 2.22 -12.03
N PHE A 201 13.82 1.59 -12.89
CA PHE A 201 13.73 0.20 -13.34
C PHE A 201 15.15 -0.26 -13.66
N TRP A 202 15.69 -1.17 -12.86
CA TRP A 202 17.06 -1.63 -12.99
C TRP A 202 17.16 -3.15 -13.10
N SER A 203 18.15 -3.61 -13.85
CA SER A 203 18.33 -5.03 -14.16
C SER A 203 18.86 -5.82 -12.97
N TYR A 204 18.47 -7.10 -12.86
CA TYR A 204 18.94 -8.08 -11.86
C TYR A 204 20.47 -8.26 -11.78
N GLN A 205 21.21 -7.90 -12.84
CA GLN A 205 22.67 -8.04 -12.90
C GLN A 205 23.43 -6.92 -12.18
N GLY A 206 22.75 -5.84 -11.79
CA GLY A 206 23.41 -4.76 -11.09
C GLY A 206 23.73 -5.10 -9.63
N SER A 207 24.49 -4.20 -9.01
CA SER A 207 24.73 -4.21 -7.57
C SER A 207 23.98 -3.04 -6.97
N TYR A 208 22.87 -3.33 -6.29
CA TYR A 208 22.00 -2.32 -5.69
C TYR A 208 21.62 -2.69 -4.26
N ALA A 209 21.45 -1.71 -3.38
CA ALA A 209 20.89 -1.98 -2.06
C ALA A 209 19.96 -0.88 -1.56
N LEU A 210 18.97 -1.30 -0.78
CA LEU A 210 18.17 -0.48 0.11
C LEU A 210 18.55 -0.82 1.55
N GLN A 211 18.85 0.18 2.38
CA GLN A 211 18.93 0.04 3.82
C GLN A 211 17.86 0.91 4.48
N VAL A 212 17.13 0.34 5.44
CA VAL A 212 16.11 1.05 6.21
C VAL A 212 16.30 0.75 7.69
N ILE A 213 16.30 1.79 8.53
CA ILE A 213 16.21 1.66 10.00
C ILE A 213 14.80 2.06 10.40
N LEU A 214 14.05 1.15 11.01
CA LEU A 214 12.63 1.35 11.30
C LEU A 214 12.14 0.63 12.56
N THR A 215 10.96 1.02 13.03
CA THR A 215 10.10 0.27 13.97
C THR A 215 8.73 0.06 13.34
N VAL A 216 8.04 -1.02 13.73
CA VAL A 216 6.61 -1.21 13.42
C VAL A 216 5.81 -0.96 14.68
N GLU A 217 5.15 0.19 14.73
CA GLU A 217 4.49 0.75 15.91
C GLU A 217 3.05 0.24 16.05
N LEU A 218 2.35 0.03 14.93
CA LEU A 218 0.98 -0.46 14.91
C LEU A 218 0.78 -1.50 13.82
N PHE A 219 0.04 -2.54 14.17
CA PHE A 219 -0.41 -3.62 13.29
C PHE A 219 -1.93 -3.54 13.10
N PRO A 220 -2.48 -4.08 12.00
CA PRO A 220 -3.92 -4.20 11.83
C PRO A 220 -4.51 -5.13 12.91
N ALA A 221 -5.82 -5.07 13.15
CA ALA A 221 -6.43 -5.80 14.27
C ALA A 221 -6.42 -7.32 14.04
N ASN A 222 -6.73 -7.77 12.82
CA ASN A 222 -6.83 -9.21 12.52
C ASN A 222 -5.50 -9.79 12.02
N VAL A 223 -4.40 -9.53 12.72
CA VAL A 223 -3.12 -10.19 12.43
C VAL A 223 -3.02 -11.53 13.15
N SER A 224 -2.67 -12.57 12.40
CA SER A 224 -2.33 -13.88 12.93
C SER A 224 -1.04 -14.39 12.28
N ASN A 225 -0.47 -15.47 12.82
CA ASN A 225 0.74 -16.07 12.27
C ASN A 225 0.48 -16.55 10.82
N GLY A 226 0.95 -15.77 9.84
CA GLY A 226 0.84 -16.10 8.41
C GLY A 226 -0.29 -15.43 7.64
N ALA A 227 -1.16 -14.64 8.29
CA ALA A 227 -2.17 -13.80 7.65
C ALA A 227 -2.22 -12.41 8.29
N GLY A 228 -2.37 -11.36 7.49
CA GLY A 228 -2.20 -10.00 8.00
C GLY A 228 -0.74 -9.53 7.92
N GLY A 229 -0.41 -8.58 8.79
CA GLY A 229 0.93 -8.02 8.97
C GLY A 229 1.15 -6.71 8.24
N VAL A 230 2.38 -6.21 8.29
CA VAL A 230 2.80 -4.98 7.61
C VAL A 230 3.99 -5.30 6.73
N ILE A 231 3.88 -5.05 5.43
CA ILE A 231 5.05 -5.09 4.55
C ILE A 231 5.79 -3.78 4.72
N VAL A 232 7.09 -3.87 5.03
CA VAL A 232 7.94 -2.72 5.35
C VAL A 232 9.00 -2.44 4.29
N CYS A 233 9.39 -3.45 3.50
CA CYS A 233 10.34 -3.34 2.40
C CYS A 233 9.92 -4.28 1.27
N GLN A 234 10.13 -3.85 0.02
CA GLN A 234 9.84 -4.65 -1.17
C GLN A 234 10.94 -4.53 -2.21
N LEU A 235 11.17 -5.63 -2.90
CA LEU A 235 11.81 -5.68 -4.21
C LEU A 235 10.69 -5.95 -5.23
N PHE A 236 10.31 -4.93 -5.97
CA PHE A 236 9.20 -5.01 -6.93
C PHE A 236 9.69 -5.45 -8.29
N SER A 237 9.00 -6.42 -8.90
CA SER A 237 9.22 -6.93 -10.27
C SER A 237 8.17 -6.35 -11.22
N ALA A 238 8.64 -5.63 -12.24
CA ALA A 238 7.77 -4.90 -13.15
C ALA A 238 7.21 -5.75 -14.31
N ALA A 239 7.89 -6.83 -14.73
CA ALA A 239 7.65 -7.47 -16.02
C ALA A 239 7.09 -8.90 -15.94
N VAL A 240 7.61 -9.74 -15.05
CA VAL A 240 7.25 -11.16 -14.96
C VAL A 240 6.15 -11.40 -13.93
N ILE A 241 6.27 -10.79 -12.74
CA ILE A 241 5.32 -11.00 -11.64
C ILE A 241 4.24 -9.92 -11.62
N ASN A 242 4.53 -8.73 -12.15
CA ASN A 242 3.68 -7.54 -12.02
C ASN A 242 3.30 -7.30 -10.55
N GLY A 243 4.31 -7.36 -9.67
CA GLY A 243 4.13 -7.42 -8.23
C GLY A 243 5.47 -7.50 -7.51
N PRO A 244 5.48 -7.49 -6.17
CA PRO A 244 6.70 -7.75 -5.42
C PRO A 244 7.20 -9.17 -5.67
N GLU A 245 8.45 -9.33 -6.10
CA GLU A 245 9.08 -10.66 -6.08
C GLU A 245 9.44 -11.04 -4.66
N TYR A 246 9.96 -10.11 -3.86
CA TYR A 246 10.24 -10.35 -2.45
C TYR A 246 9.79 -9.19 -1.57
N VAL A 247 9.28 -9.52 -0.39
CA VAL A 247 8.87 -8.56 0.63
C VAL A 247 9.42 -8.96 1.99
N VAL A 248 9.78 -7.97 2.80
CA VAL A 248 9.93 -8.16 4.25
C VAL A 248 8.60 -7.81 4.89
N ARG A 249 7.96 -8.79 5.52
CA ARG A 249 6.70 -8.61 6.24
C ARG A 249 6.92 -8.81 7.73
N ALA A 250 6.49 -7.83 8.51
CA ALA A 250 6.47 -7.88 9.96
C ALA A 250 5.10 -8.34 10.47
N TYR A 251 5.15 -9.09 11.56
CA TYR A 251 4.04 -9.50 12.42
C TYR A 251 4.37 -9.05 13.86
N PRO A 252 3.40 -8.99 14.79
CA PRO A 252 3.66 -8.55 16.16
C PRO A 252 4.77 -9.32 16.90
N ASN A 253 5.00 -10.57 16.52
CA ASN A 253 5.88 -11.54 17.19
C ASN A 253 7.03 -12.07 16.31
N PHE A 254 7.02 -11.83 14.99
CA PHE A 254 8.11 -12.24 14.10
C PHE A 254 8.20 -11.38 12.84
N VAL A 255 9.33 -11.43 12.15
CA VAL A 255 9.55 -10.83 10.82
C VAL A 255 10.00 -11.91 9.87
N GLN A 256 9.51 -11.90 8.63
CA GLN A 256 9.90 -12.87 7.61
C GLN A 256 10.11 -12.25 6.23
N LEU A 257 10.92 -12.91 5.42
CA LEU A 257 11.00 -12.73 3.99
C LEU A 257 9.93 -13.58 3.33
N GLU A 258 9.15 -13.02 2.41
CA GLU A 258 8.21 -13.76 1.58
C GLU A 258 8.51 -13.52 0.11
N ARG A 259 8.51 -14.59 -0.68
CA ARG A 259 8.53 -14.50 -2.14
C ARG A 259 7.11 -14.36 -2.69
N GLY A 260 6.85 -13.32 -3.46
CA GLY A 260 5.59 -13.15 -4.20
C GLY A 260 5.28 -14.38 -5.06
N SER A 261 4.01 -14.76 -5.10
CA SER A 261 3.58 -15.95 -5.84
C SER A 261 3.72 -15.72 -7.34
N ASN A 262 4.56 -16.51 -8.00
CA ASN A 262 4.33 -16.83 -9.41
C ASN A 262 3.03 -17.64 -9.52
N ALA A 263 2.46 -17.73 -10.72
CA ALA A 263 1.18 -18.39 -11.05
C ALA A 263 0.99 -19.84 -10.53
N ASN A 264 1.99 -20.45 -9.89
CA ASN A 264 1.98 -21.78 -9.28
C ASN A 264 1.71 -21.79 -7.76
N GLY A 265 1.41 -20.64 -7.14
CA GLY A 265 0.80 -20.61 -5.80
C GLY A 265 1.68 -20.99 -4.59
N SER A 266 2.98 -21.23 -4.78
CA SER A 266 3.92 -21.43 -3.66
C SER A 266 4.60 -20.13 -3.27
N VAL A 267 4.36 -19.67 -2.03
CA VAL A 267 5.07 -18.55 -1.40
C VAL A 267 6.23 -19.16 -0.61
N ASP A 268 7.47 -18.90 -1.02
CA ASP A 268 8.62 -19.23 -0.18
C ASP A 268 8.66 -18.25 1.00
N LYS A 269 8.73 -18.76 2.23
CA LYS A 269 8.68 -17.97 3.46
C LYS A 269 9.86 -18.34 4.34
N GLN A 270 10.64 -17.35 4.74
CA GLN A 270 11.81 -17.54 5.59
C GLN A 270 11.78 -16.54 6.74
N VAL A 271 11.72 -17.04 7.97
CA VAL A 271 11.72 -16.20 9.17
C VAL A 271 13.07 -15.50 9.31
N LEU A 272 13.05 -14.17 9.39
CA LEU A 272 14.23 -13.32 9.58
C LEU A 272 14.44 -12.98 11.06
N VAL A 273 13.35 -12.78 11.82
CA VAL A 273 13.38 -12.48 13.25
C VAL A 273 12.28 -13.29 13.95
N PRO A 274 12.59 -14.42 14.61
CA PRO A 274 11.57 -15.32 15.16
C PRO A 274 10.89 -14.83 16.44
N ASN A 275 11.52 -13.92 17.20
CA ASN A 275 11.02 -13.37 18.46
C ASN A 275 10.98 -11.83 18.41
N TYR A 276 10.41 -11.30 17.34
CA TYR A 276 10.27 -9.86 17.18
C TYR A 276 9.29 -9.31 18.22
N THR A 277 9.57 -8.13 18.77
CA THR A 277 8.61 -7.39 19.60
C THR A 277 8.12 -6.17 18.82
N ALA A 278 6.81 -5.95 18.73
CA ALA A 278 6.26 -4.72 18.17
C ALA A 278 6.92 -3.47 18.78
N GLY A 279 7.27 -2.48 17.95
CA GLY A 279 8.03 -1.31 18.37
C GLY A 279 9.55 -1.53 18.53
N GLN A 280 10.04 -2.76 18.43
CA GLN A 280 11.49 -3.02 18.40
C GLN A 280 12.09 -2.48 17.11
N GLN A 281 13.16 -1.71 17.24
CA GLN A 281 13.89 -1.15 16.11
C GLN A 281 14.68 -2.25 15.39
N MET A 282 14.69 -2.19 14.07
CA MET A 282 15.49 -3.07 13.22
C MET A 282 16.10 -2.29 12.06
N LYS A 283 17.29 -2.69 11.67
CA LYS A 283 17.93 -2.29 10.42
C LYS A 283 17.81 -3.42 9.42
N ILE A 284 17.12 -3.15 8.31
CA ILE A 284 16.94 -4.08 7.20
C ILE A 284 17.84 -3.63 6.06
N THR A 285 18.65 -4.55 5.53
CA THR A 285 19.39 -4.38 4.28
C THR A 285 18.82 -5.34 3.23
N PHE A 286 18.36 -4.79 2.12
CA PHE A 286 17.85 -5.49 0.95
C PHE A 286 18.80 -5.23 -0.22
N SER A 287 19.70 -6.17 -0.51
CA SER A 287 20.73 -5.99 -1.53
C SER A 287 20.59 -6.99 -2.67
N VAL A 288 20.64 -6.50 -3.89
CA VAL A 288 20.75 -7.31 -5.11
C VAL A 288 22.18 -7.24 -5.61
N MET A 289 22.80 -8.39 -5.82
CA MET A 289 24.13 -8.50 -6.41
C MET A 289 24.26 -9.83 -7.15
N ASN A 290 24.74 -9.79 -8.39
CA ASN A 290 24.96 -10.99 -9.22
C ASN A 290 23.72 -11.90 -9.33
N GLY A 291 22.53 -11.30 -9.51
CA GLY A 291 21.27 -12.04 -9.63
C GLY A 291 20.77 -12.72 -8.35
N LYS A 292 21.31 -12.32 -7.19
CA LYS A 292 20.85 -12.79 -5.88
C LYS A 292 20.35 -11.62 -5.05
N LEU A 293 19.24 -11.84 -4.35
CA LEU A 293 18.78 -11.00 -3.26
C LEU A 293 19.38 -11.51 -1.95
N THR A 294 19.94 -10.61 -1.16
CA THR A 294 20.25 -10.83 0.25
C THR A 294 19.39 -9.90 1.10
N ALA A 295 18.63 -10.50 2.02
CA ALA A 295 17.82 -9.84 3.03
C ALA A 295 18.46 -10.05 4.40
N ALA A 296 18.99 -8.99 4.99
CA ALA A 296 19.62 -9.04 6.31
C ALA A 296 18.87 -8.15 7.30
N VAL A 297 18.65 -8.65 8.51
CA VAL A 297 18.10 -7.88 9.63
C VAL A 297 19.11 -7.95 10.78
N ASP A 298 19.52 -6.80 11.31
CA ASP A 298 20.56 -6.69 12.34
C ASP A 298 20.26 -7.45 13.64
N ILE A 299 18.99 -7.48 14.05
CA ILE A 299 18.50 -8.23 15.22
C ILE A 299 18.09 -9.67 14.90
N GLY A 300 18.42 -10.15 13.70
CA GLY A 300 17.91 -11.41 13.17
C GLY A 300 18.94 -12.14 12.30
N THR A 301 18.41 -12.82 11.28
CA THR A 301 19.21 -13.62 10.35
C THR A 301 19.39 -12.92 9.01
N THR A 302 20.38 -13.38 8.26
CA THR A 302 20.55 -13.06 6.84
C THR A 302 20.09 -14.22 5.98
N VAL A 303 19.31 -13.90 4.96
CA VAL A 303 18.80 -14.83 3.95
C VAL A 303 19.33 -14.41 2.59
N THR A 304 19.80 -15.36 1.79
CA THR A 304 20.17 -15.14 0.38
C THR A 304 19.40 -16.08 -0.52
N THR A 305 18.80 -15.53 -1.58
CA THR A 305 17.99 -16.25 -2.56
C THR A 305 18.19 -15.69 -3.97
N THR A 306 17.75 -16.42 -4.99
CA THR A 306 17.77 -15.97 -6.38
C THR A 306 16.57 -15.11 -6.70
N ILE A 307 16.78 -14.10 -7.56
CA ILE A 307 15.71 -13.29 -8.19
C ILE A 307 15.56 -13.67 -9.65
N ASP A 308 14.44 -13.30 -10.28
CA ASP A 308 14.21 -13.60 -11.69
C ASP A 308 15.16 -12.81 -12.60
N SER A 309 15.81 -13.51 -13.52
CA SER A 309 16.75 -12.93 -14.50
C SER A 309 16.07 -12.19 -15.67
N ALA A 310 14.76 -12.31 -15.84
CA ALA A 310 14.02 -11.66 -16.91
C ALA A 310 13.36 -10.33 -16.49
N ASP A 311 13.58 -9.90 -15.25
CA ASP A 311 12.89 -8.78 -14.64
C ASP A 311 13.75 -7.52 -14.47
N ASP A 312 13.03 -6.39 -14.47
CA ASP A 312 13.51 -5.11 -13.98
C ASP A 312 12.86 -4.80 -12.63
N TYR A 313 13.66 -4.17 -11.77
CA TYR A 313 13.33 -4.01 -10.36
C TYR A 313 13.35 -2.56 -9.90
N TYR A 314 12.67 -2.33 -8.79
CA TYR A 314 12.81 -1.13 -7.96
C TYR A 314 12.49 -1.44 -6.51
N PHE A 315 13.00 -0.62 -5.60
CA PHE A 315 12.73 -0.76 -4.18
C PHE A 315 11.47 -0.01 -3.74
N LYS A 316 10.81 -0.53 -2.70
CA LYS A 316 9.79 0.19 -1.93
C LYS A 316 10.02 0.03 -0.43
N ALA A 317 9.64 1.04 0.35
CA ALA A 317 9.69 0.98 1.81
C ALA A 317 8.63 1.90 2.44
N GLY A 318 8.04 1.49 3.56
CA GLY A 318 7.02 2.25 4.26
C GLY A 318 6.03 1.36 4.99
N SER A 319 4.77 1.78 5.06
CA SER A 319 3.67 1.02 5.64
C SER A 319 2.77 0.49 4.54
N TYR A 320 2.82 -0.81 4.27
CA TYR A 320 1.90 -1.49 3.35
C TYR A 320 1.07 -2.53 4.11
N CYS A 321 -0.15 -2.14 4.46
CA CYS A 321 -0.98 -2.81 5.47
C CYS A 321 -1.70 -4.04 4.88
N GLN A 322 -1.34 -5.25 5.31
CA GLN A 322 -1.78 -6.49 4.64
C GLN A 322 -3.12 -7.03 5.15
N THR A 323 -4.18 -6.25 5.07
CA THR A 323 -5.51 -6.67 5.53
C THR A 323 -6.61 -6.11 4.63
N GLN A 324 -7.77 -6.76 4.64
CA GLN A 324 -8.99 -6.32 3.97
C GLN A 324 -10.14 -6.12 4.98
N GLU A 325 -9.78 -5.75 6.22
CA GLU A 325 -10.77 -5.46 7.26
C GLU A 325 -11.39 -4.07 7.09
N SER A 326 -12.63 -3.93 7.56
CA SER A 326 -13.36 -2.66 7.53
C SER A 326 -13.32 -1.91 8.86
N ALA A 327 -12.36 -2.26 9.74
CA ALA A 327 -12.23 -1.65 11.07
C ALA A 327 -11.63 -0.24 10.97
N ASP A 328 -11.94 0.61 11.96
CA ASP A 328 -11.29 1.92 12.10
C ASP A 328 -9.95 1.76 12.84
N ASN A 329 -8.95 1.28 12.11
CA ASN A 329 -7.58 1.09 12.59
C ASN A 329 -6.57 1.23 11.42
N GLY A 330 -5.30 0.92 11.67
CA GLY A 330 -4.27 1.03 10.65
C GLY A 330 -2.93 0.41 11.03
N CYS A 331 -2.02 0.46 10.07
CA CYS A 331 -0.62 0.11 10.22
C CYS A 331 0.22 1.37 10.42
N LYS A 332 1.21 1.33 11.32
CA LYS A 332 2.17 2.41 11.49
C LYS A 332 3.60 1.88 11.46
N VAL A 333 4.39 2.40 10.54
CA VAL A 333 5.83 2.17 10.46
C VAL A 333 6.53 3.49 10.68
N ARG A 334 7.53 3.52 11.56
CA ARG A 334 8.36 4.70 11.79
C ARG A 334 9.74 4.43 11.21
N ILE A 335 10.21 5.32 10.33
CA ILE A 335 11.51 5.18 9.66
C ILE A 335 12.46 6.27 10.17
N PHE A 336 13.62 5.84 10.67
CA PHE A 336 14.70 6.68 11.18
C PHE A 336 15.75 6.99 10.12
N SER A 337 15.95 6.06 9.18
CA SER A 337 16.89 6.23 8.07
C SER A 337 16.45 5.40 6.87
N ILE A 338 16.65 5.93 5.67
CA ILE A 338 16.46 5.23 4.41
C ILE A 338 17.57 5.62 3.44
N GLN A 339 18.27 4.62 2.90
CA GLN A 339 19.43 4.84 2.04
C GLN A 339 19.41 3.86 0.86
N LEU A 340 19.75 4.38 -0.31
CA LEU A 340 19.99 3.59 -1.51
C LEU A 340 21.50 3.54 -1.76
N TYR A 341 21.98 2.43 -2.32
CA TYR A 341 23.39 2.21 -2.67
C TYR A 341 23.53 1.59 -4.05
N GLY A 342 24.66 1.87 -4.72
CA GLY A 342 24.98 1.28 -6.02
C GLY A 342 24.28 1.93 -7.22
N PHE A 343 23.63 3.08 -7.02
CA PHE A 343 23.00 3.88 -8.06
C PHE A 343 23.82 5.15 -8.35
N PRO A 344 23.71 5.75 -9.54
CA PRO A 344 24.20 7.11 -9.77
C PRO A 344 23.66 8.07 -8.70
N GLY A 345 24.57 8.76 -7.99
CA GLY A 345 24.23 9.67 -6.89
C GLY A 345 23.86 9.02 -5.55
N ALA A 346 23.86 7.69 -5.46
CA ALA A 346 23.69 6.96 -4.21
C ALA A 346 25.01 6.81 -3.44
N LEU A 347 24.91 6.41 -2.17
CA LEU A 347 26.09 6.11 -1.35
C LEU A 347 26.82 4.88 -1.91
N ALA A 348 28.14 4.82 -1.69
CA ALA A 348 28.91 3.60 -1.92
C ALA A 348 28.40 2.49 -0.98
N PHE A 349 28.42 1.24 -1.44
CA PHE A 349 27.98 0.10 -0.63
C PHE A 349 28.58 0.15 0.78
N PRO A 350 27.79 -0.14 1.83
CA PRO A 350 28.34 -0.26 3.16
C PRO A 350 29.39 -1.39 3.16
N PRO A 351 30.53 -1.23 3.86
CA PRO A 351 31.43 -2.35 4.09
C PRO A 351 30.66 -3.47 4.80
N ASN A 352 30.87 -4.70 4.32
CA ASN A 352 30.21 -5.91 4.84
C ASN A 352 30.44 -6.12 6.34
#